data_AF-A0A852YSJ8-F1
#
_entry.id   AF-A0A852YSJ8-F1
#
_cell.length_a   1.000
_cell.length_b   1.000
_cell.length_c   1.000
_cell.angle_alpha   90.00
_cell.angle_beta   90.00
_cell.angle_gamma   90.00
#
_symmetry.space_group_name_H-M   'P 1'
#
loop_
_entity.id
_entity.type
_entity.pdbx_description
1 polymer ?
#
loop_
_entity_poly.entity_id
_entity_poly.type
_entity_poly.pdbx_seq_one_letter_code
_entity_poly.pdbx_strand_id
1 'polypeptide(L)'
;MSQDWDVPVGSLLSRAERQRRYGGSVQGGIEPSTTTPNIFLYSDPARAAAFGYSYDGWTDDETVFRYTGDGQRGPQTMRRRNLSVLNHKRAGRALRLFVADGVVPRTSQKNHRYLGEFEVDQQDPYRELEAPDTAGEQRTVIVFHLRPAGQALHREDDRSQAGEPATGSEATLAELENHDTRTFTTAGSAPAEGERRESELVQRFREHLARPAGVLHRWKLRPAGELRPFWTDVYDEHTNELYEAKGNATRDNIRRGIGQLLDYSRHIPRSALKLALLLPNRPSDDVVKLLHSLNIACVYETAEGGFKREETSPIQ
;
A
#
# COMPACT_ATOMS: atom_id res chain seq x y z
N MET A 1 30.36 13.79 -13.47
CA MET A 1 29.74 15.11 -13.76
C MET A 1 29.34 15.12 -15.23
N SER A 2 28.05 15.03 -15.52
CA SER A 2 27.50 14.99 -16.89
C SER A 2 27.70 16.36 -17.54
N GLN A 3 28.71 16.50 -18.41
CA GLN A 3 29.05 17.77 -19.08
C GLN A 3 27.96 18.32 -20.02
N ASP A 4 26.88 17.57 -20.28
CA ASP A 4 25.87 17.94 -21.29
C ASP A 4 24.49 18.35 -20.72
N TRP A 5 24.30 18.40 -19.40
CA TRP A 5 23.01 18.85 -18.82
C TRP A 5 23.06 20.33 -18.44
N ASP A 6 22.42 21.18 -19.25
CA ASP A 6 22.42 22.63 -19.09
C ASP A 6 21.06 23.21 -18.64
N VAL A 7 20.07 22.37 -18.31
CA VAL A 7 18.75 22.83 -17.85
C VAL A 7 18.78 23.18 -16.36
N PRO A 8 18.58 24.45 -15.98
CA PRO A 8 18.55 24.86 -14.58
C PRO A 8 17.36 24.26 -13.83
N VAL A 9 17.54 23.97 -12.54
CA VAL A 9 16.46 23.57 -11.63
C VAL A 9 15.32 24.61 -11.66
N GLY A 10 14.08 24.13 -11.70
CA GLY A 10 12.88 24.93 -11.81
C GLY A 10 12.50 25.35 -13.22
N SER A 11 13.32 25.07 -14.24
CA SER A 11 12.97 25.34 -15.63
C SER A 11 11.84 24.45 -16.12
N LEU A 12 11.00 25.00 -16.99
CA LEU A 12 9.97 24.24 -17.69
C LEU A 12 10.54 23.64 -18.97
N LEU A 13 10.26 22.36 -19.19
CA LEU A 13 10.75 21.62 -20.35
C LEU A 13 9.67 20.64 -20.83
N SER A 14 9.25 20.79 -22.09
CA SER A 14 8.33 19.83 -22.71
C SER A 14 9.02 18.49 -22.97
N ARG A 15 8.26 17.39 -22.99
CA ARG A 15 8.83 16.06 -23.31
C ARG A 15 9.45 16.01 -24.70
N ALA A 16 8.83 16.68 -25.68
CA ALA A 16 9.34 16.77 -27.04
C ALA A 16 10.66 17.55 -27.12
N GLU A 17 10.79 18.65 -26.38
CA GLU A 17 12.05 19.39 -26.31
C GLU A 17 13.15 18.58 -25.62
N ARG A 18 12.84 17.99 -24.46
CA ARG A 18 13.75 17.09 -23.74
C ARG A 18 14.22 15.94 -24.63
N GLN A 19 13.32 15.33 -25.41
CA GLN A 19 13.68 14.26 -26.34
C GLN A 19 14.64 14.73 -27.43
N ARG A 20 14.40 15.89 -28.04
CA ARG A 20 15.29 16.44 -29.06
C ARG A 20 16.69 16.74 -28.52
N ARG A 21 16.78 17.23 -27.29
CA ARG A 21 18.06 17.64 -26.67
C ARG A 21 18.82 16.46 -26.06
N TYR A 22 18.13 15.53 -25.41
CA TYR A 22 18.76 14.51 -24.56
C TYR A 22 18.25 13.08 -24.78
N GLY A 23 17.34 12.86 -25.73
CA GLY A 23 16.73 11.57 -26.02
C GLY A 23 15.70 11.11 -24.99
N GLY A 24 15.47 9.80 -24.94
CA GLY A 24 14.38 9.19 -24.18
C GLY A 24 13.07 9.10 -24.99
N SER A 25 12.10 8.39 -24.42
CA SER A 25 10.73 8.33 -24.94
C SER A 25 10.00 9.66 -24.70
N VAL A 26 8.79 9.81 -25.24
CA VAL A 26 7.83 10.86 -24.82
C VAL A 26 6.60 10.27 -24.13
N GLN A 27 6.51 8.95 -24.08
CA GLN A 27 5.44 8.18 -23.47
C GLN A 27 5.98 7.37 -22.27
N GLY A 28 5.37 7.57 -21.10
CA GLY A 28 5.69 6.85 -19.86
C GLY A 28 6.06 7.76 -18.68
N GLY A 29 6.11 7.17 -17.49
CA GLY A 29 6.64 7.83 -16.28
C GLY A 29 8.17 7.74 -16.21
N ILE A 30 8.72 6.57 -16.52
CA ILE A 30 10.16 6.29 -16.52
C ILE A 30 10.65 6.14 -17.95
N GLU A 31 11.56 7.02 -18.35
CA GLU A 31 12.02 7.11 -19.74
C GLU A 31 13.56 7.13 -19.80
N PRO A 32 14.21 5.96 -19.85
CA PRO A 32 15.65 5.86 -20.07
C PRO A 32 16.01 6.37 -21.48
N SER A 33 17.01 7.26 -21.59
CA SER A 33 17.62 7.65 -22.87
C SER A 33 18.58 6.60 -23.42
N THR A 34 18.70 6.50 -24.74
CA THR A 34 19.77 5.75 -25.43
C THR A 34 20.85 6.66 -25.99
N THR A 35 20.65 7.99 -25.96
CA THR A 35 21.58 8.98 -26.56
C THR A 35 22.40 9.71 -25.51
N THR A 36 21.90 9.84 -24.29
CA THR A 36 22.62 10.47 -23.17
C THR A 36 22.52 9.60 -21.92
N PRO A 37 23.44 9.75 -20.94
CA PRO A 37 23.42 8.97 -19.69
C PRO A 37 22.36 9.49 -18.72
N ASN A 38 21.12 9.67 -19.18
CA ASN A 38 20.00 10.17 -18.37
C ASN A 38 18.85 9.16 -18.35
N ILE A 39 18.13 9.12 -17.23
CA ILE A 39 16.82 8.50 -17.09
C ILE A 39 15.86 9.61 -16.64
N PHE A 40 14.81 9.83 -17.41
CA PHE A 40 13.84 10.88 -17.13
C PHE A 40 12.66 10.31 -16.36
N LEU A 41 12.35 10.93 -15.23
CA LEU A 41 11.25 10.54 -14.36
C LEU A 41 10.21 11.63 -14.40
N TYR A 42 8.96 11.24 -14.59
CA TYR A 42 7.82 12.14 -14.65
C TYR A 42 6.80 11.74 -13.59
N SER A 43 6.45 12.70 -12.74
CA SER A 43 5.45 12.60 -11.70
C SER A 43 4.38 13.68 -11.88
N ASP A 44 3.20 13.47 -11.29
CA ASP A 44 2.11 14.45 -11.24
C ASP A 44 1.44 14.35 -9.85
N PRO A 45 2.14 14.72 -8.75
CA PRO A 45 1.67 14.50 -7.37
C PRO A 45 0.24 15.02 -7.13
N ALA A 46 -0.05 16.22 -7.65
CA ALA A 46 -1.37 16.87 -7.56
C ALA A 46 -2.52 16.07 -8.20
N ARG A 47 -2.22 15.17 -9.15
CA ARG A 47 -3.22 14.28 -9.79
C ARG A 47 -2.95 12.80 -9.52
N ALA A 48 -1.97 12.49 -8.69
CA ALA A 48 -1.43 11.15 -8.52
C ALA A 48 -2.42 10.20 -7.82
N ALA A 49 -3.26 10.75 -6.93
CA ALA A 49 -4.30 9.99 -6.23
C ALA A 49 -5.31 9.33 -7.19
N ALA A 50 -5.63 9.96 -8.32
CA ALA A 50 -6.60 9.45 -9.29
C ALA A 50 -6.10 8.26 -10.12
N PHE A 51 -4.80 7.94 -10.07
CA PHE A 51 -4.17 6.90 -10.91
C PHE A 51 -3.36 5.87 -10.10
N GLY A 52 -3.55 5.82 -8.78
CA GLY A 52 -2.82 4.87 -7.91
C GLY A 52 -1.36 5.24 -7.64
N TYR A 53 -0.97 6.49 -7.92
CA TYR A 53 0.37 7.05 -7.62
C TYR A 53 0.34 7.84 -6.30
N SER A 54 -0.52 7.47 -5.35
CA SER A 54 -0.82 8.23 -4.13
C SER A 54 0.39 8.47 -3.19
N TYR A 55 1.55 7.90 -3.53
CA TYR A 55 2.80 8.04 -2.81
C TYR A 55 3.74 9.10 -3.37
N ASP A 56 3.57 9.51 -4.64
CA ASP A 56 4.48 10.43 -5.32
C ASP A 56 4.57 11.79 -4.62
N GLY A 57 5.80 12.30 -4.48
CA GLY A 57 6.06 13.64 -3.94
C GLY A 57 7.14 13.69 -2.87
N TRP A 58 7.46 14.90 -2.42
CA TRP A 58 8.37 15.15 -1.30
C TRP A 58 7.80 14.63 0.02
N THR A 59 8.66 14.03 0.83
CA THR A 59 8.41 13.78 2.25
C THR A 59 8.26 15.10 3.01
N ASP A 60 7.65 15.06 4.19
CA ASP A 60 7.40 16.25 5.01
C ASP A 60 8.69 16.96 5.46
N ASP A 61 9.78 16.20 5.62
CA ASP A 61 11.11 16.73 5.93
C ASP A 61 11.88 17.22 4.68
N GLU A 62 11.27 17.09 3.50
CA GLU A 62 11.80 17.48 2.20
C GLU A 62 13.13 16.78 1.83
N THR A 63 13.50 15.68 2.51
CA THR A 63 14.78 15.03 2.24
C THR A 63 14.71 13.93 1.20
N VAL A 64 13.52 13.35 0.97
CA VAL A 64 13.28 12.26 0.03
C VAL A 64 12.10 12.60 -0.88
N PHE A 65 12.25 12.32 -2.17
CA PHE A 65 11.12 12.30 -3.11
C PHE A 65 10.69 10.85 -3.32
N ARG A 66 9.45 10.52 -2.95
CA ARG A 66 8.83 9.22 -3.23
C ARG A 66 8.40 9.19 -4.69
N TYR A 67 8.76 8.11 -5.39
CA TYR A 67 8.42 7.94 -6.80
C TYR A 67 7.90 6.52 -7.08
N THR A 68 6.64 6.42 -7.49
CA THR A 68 6.00 5.15 -7.81
C THR A 68 6.49 4.60 -9.16
N GLY A 69 6.81 3.32 -9.21
CA GLY A 69 7.40 2.64 -10.36
C GLY A 69 6.48 2.53 -11.57
N ASP A 70 7.03 2.01 -12.67
CA ASP A 70 6.33 1.73 -13.91
C ASP A 70 5.54 0.42 -13.85
N GLY A 71 4.41 0.43 -14.57
CA GLY A 71 3.41 -0.63 -14.61
C GLY A 71 2.09 -0.07 -14.10
N GLN A 72 1.02 -0.15 -14.90
CA GLN A 72 -0.31 0.40 -14.58
C GLN A 72 -1.36 -0.67 -14.24
N ARG A 73 -1.06 -1.94 -14.54
CA ARG A 73 -1.97 -3.09 -14.34
C ARG A 73 -1.21 -4.23 -13.68
N GLY A 74 -1.85 -4.87 -12.71
CA GLY A 74 -1.27 -5.97 -11.94
C GLY A 74 -0.03 -5.58 -11.12
N PRO A 75 0.56 -6.55 -10.40
CA PRO A 75 1.71 -6.30 -9.54
C PRO A 75 2.90 -5.75 -10.34
N GLN A 76 3.49 -4.66 -9.86
CA GLN A 76 4.74 -4.17 -10.41
C GLN A 76 5.88 -5.16 -10.12
N THR A 77 6.87 -5.19 -11.00
CA THR A 77 8.05 -6.04 -10.82
C THR A 77 9.32 -5.24 -11.01
N MET A 78 10.38 -5.64 -10.33
CA MET A 78 11.70 -5.02 -10.44
C MET A 78 12.42 -5.46 -11.72
N ARG A 79 11.85 -5.11 -12.88
CA ARG A 79 12.36 -5.45 -14.22
C ARG A 79 12.31 -4.22 -15.14
N ARG A 80 13.04 -4.29 -16.26
CA ARG A 80 13.02 -3.27 -17.33
C ARG A 80 13.19 -1.84 -16.78
N ARG A 81 12.15 -1.00 -16.87
CA ARG A 81 12.17 0.41 -16.46
C ARG A 81 12.44 0.57 -14.96
N ASN A 82 11.79 -0.20 -14.10
CA ASN A 82 12.02 -0.16 -12.65
C ASN A 82 13.46 -0.55 -12.32
N LEU A 83 13.96 -1.62 -12.95
CA LEU A 83 15.34 -2.05 -12.78
C LEU A 83 16.35 -1.00 -13.26
N SER A 84 16.01 -0.21 -14.28
CA SER A 84 16.87 0.88 -14.76
C SER A 84 17.00 2.02 -13.75
N VAL A 85 15.94 2.32 -12.99
CA VAL A 85 15.98 3.30 -11.89
C VAL A 85 16.85 2.76 -10.76
N LEU A 86 16.59 1.53 -10.30
CA LEU A 86 17.38 0.92 -9.23
C LEU A 86 18.88 0.88 -9.56
N ASN A 87 19.23 0.49 -10.79
CA ASN A 87 20.63 0.34 -11.22
C ASN A 87 21.26 1.60 -11.83
N HIS A 88 20.57 2.74 -11.82
CA HIS A 88 21.01 3.97 -12.51
C HIS A 88 22.47 4.35 -12.18
N LYS A 89 22.85 4.33 -10.89
CA LYS A 89 24.18 4.70 -10.40
C LYS A 89 25.26 3.75 -10.92
N ARG A 90 25.00 2.43 -10.87
CA ARG A 90 25.91 1.40 -11.43
C ARG A 90 26.05 1.56 -12.95
N ALA A 91 24.99 1.98 -13.63
CA ALA A 91 24.99 2.23 -15.07
C ALA A 91 25.58 3.60 -15.45
N GLY A 92 26.01 4.42 -14.47
CA GLY A 92 26.53 5.76 -14.71
C GLY A 92 25.49 6.74 -15.27
N ARG A 93 24.22 6.58 -14.87
CA ARG A 93 23.09 7.36 -15.40
C ARG A 93 22.48 8.26 -14.33
N ALA A 94 22.24 9.52 -14.68
CA ALA A 94 21.57 10.49 -13.82
C ALA A 94 20.04 10.32 -13.88
N LEU A 95 19.36 10.35 -12.71
CA LEU A 95 17.90 10.46 -12.67
C LEU A 95 17.52 11.94 -12.74
N ARG A 96 16.77 12.31 -13.77
CA ARG A 96 16.29 13.68 -13.99
C ARG A 96 14.79 13.71 -13.69
N LEU A 97 14.42 14.29 -12.55
CA LEU A 97 13.03 14.30 -12.10
C LEU A 97 12.28 15.52 -12.60
N PHE A 98 11.08 15.29 -13.10
CA PHE A 98 10.15 16.29 -13.58
C PHE A 98 8.77 16.09 -12.96
N VAL A 99 8.09 17.18 -12.65
CA VAL A 99 6.68 17.18 -12.22
C VAL A 99 5.82 17.91 -13.25
N ALA A 100 4.58 17.47 -13.42
CA ALA A 100 3.62 18.18 -14.27
C ALA A 100 3.36 19.59 -13.73
N ASP A 101 3.45 20.60 -14.59
CA ASP A 101 3.21 21.99 -14.23
C ASP A 101 2.58 22.75 -15.41
N GLY A 102 1.25 22.80 -15.39
CA GLY A 102 0.46 23.47 -16.42
C GLY A 102 0.58 22.83 -17.81
N VAL A 103 0.32 23.65 -18.83
CA VAL A 103 0.38 23.27 -20.24
C VAL A 103 1.31 24.21 -21.01
N VAL A 104 1.89 23.72 -22.09
CA VAL A 104 2.73 24.56 -22.96
C VAL A 104 1.83 25.62 -23.60
N PRO A 105 2.20 26.92 -23.56
CA PRO A 105 1.37 28.01 -24.06
C PRO A 105 0.85 27.74 -25.48
N ARG A 106 -0.44 28.00 -25.71
CA ARG A 106 -1.13 27.79 -27.00
C ARG A 106 -1.22 26.32 -27.45
N THR A 107 -1.04 25.36 -26.56
CA THR A 107 -1.22 23.93 -26.83
C THR A 107 -1.98 23.24 -25.68
N SER A 108 -2.41 22.01 -25.89
CA SER A 108 -2.94 21.12 -24.84
C SER A 108 -1.88 20.20 -24.21
N GLN A 109 -0.60 20.37 -24.56
CA GLN A 109 0.47 19.50 -24.09
C GLN A 109 0.87 19.85 -22.66
N LYS A 110 1.00 18.85 -21.78
CA LYS A 110 1.52 19.05 -20.42
C LYS A 110 2.93 19.63 -20.48
N ASN A 111 3.14 20.71 -19.73
CA ASN A 111 4.48 21.21 -19.47
C ASN A 111 5.00 20.59 -18.17
N HIS A 112 6.33 20.49 -18.04
CA HIS A 112 6.92 19.80 -16.90
C HIS A 112 8.05 20.63 -16.32
N ARG A 113 8.04 20.80 -15.00
CA ARG A 113 9.09 21.51 -14.29
C ARG A 113 10.18 20.55 -13.88
N TYR A 114 11.42 20.89 -14.19
CA TYR A 114 12.60 20.13 -13.77
C TYR A 114 12.86 20.37 -12.28
N LEU A 115 12.79 19.32 -11.47
CA LEU A 115 13.04 19.40 -10.03
C LEU A 115 14.54 19.33 -9.71
N GLY A 116 15.30 18.52 -10.45
CA GLY A 116 16.72 18.33 -10.17
C GLY A 116 17.22 16.95 -10.56
N GLU A 117 18.49 16.72 -10.22
CA GLU A 117 19.15 15.42 -10.32
C GLU A 117 18.96 14.64 -9.03
N PHE A 118 18.65 13.36 -9.15
CA PHE A 118 18.39 12.48 -8.01
C PHE A 118 19.19 11.17 -8.11
N GLU A 119 19.39 10.56 -6.95
CA GLU A 119 19.85 9.18 -6.80
C GLU A 119 18.85 8.36 -5.99
N VAL A 120 18.75 7.07 -6.27
CA VAL A 120 18.05 6.13 -5.37
C VAL A 120 18.79 6.07 -4.03
N ASP A 121 18.03 6.16 -2.93
CA ASP A 121 18.57 6.04 -1.58
C ASP A 121 19.32 4.70 -1.40
N GLN A 122 20.50 4.72 -0.79
CA GLN A 122 21.34 3.52 -0.66
C GLN A 122 20.95 2.64 0.53
N GLN A 123 20.27 3.21 1.53
CA GLN A 123 19.86 2.52 2.76
C GLN A 123 18.42 2.03 2.67
N ASP A 124 17.50 2.83 2.12
CA ASP A 124 16.10 2.48 1.91
C ASP A 124 15.70 2.74 0.44
N PRO A 125 16.18 1.94 -0.53
CA PRO A 125 16.06 2.25 -1.96
C PRO A 125 14.62 2.26 -2.48
N TYR A 126 13.78 1.36 -1.97
CA TYR A 126 12.37 1.27 -2.33
C TYR A 126 11.59 0.43 -1.31
N ARG A 127 10.28 0.59 -1.31
CA ARG A 127 9.33 -0.29 -0.62
C ARG A 127 8.29 -0.83 -1.59
N GLU A 128 7.78 -2.01 -1.31
CA GLU A 128 6.59 -2.55 -1.95
C GLU A 128 5.38 -2.15 -1.12
N LEU A 129 4.42 -1.47 -1.74
CA LEU A 129 3.19 -1.00 -1.11
C LEU A 129 1.99 -1.41 -1.95
N GLU A 130 0.80 -1.38 -1.37
CA GLU A 130 -0.44 -1.59 -2.13
C GLU A 130 -0.99 -0.26 -2.66
N ALA A 131 -1.51 -0.29 -3.88
CA ALA A 131 -2.24 0.81 -4.49
C ALA A 131 -3.29 0.27 -5.46
N PRO A 132 -4.41 0.97 -5.69
CA PRO A 132 -5.33 0.62 -6.75
C PRO A 132 -4.65 0.74 -8.12
N ASP A 133 -5.02 -0.14 -9.03
CA ASP A 133 -4.69 -0.03 -10.45
C ASP A 133 -5.71 0.87 -11.19
N THR A 134 -5.55 1.01 -12.50
CA THR A 134 -6.46 1.85 -13.31
C THR A 134 -7.92 1.35 -13.36
N ALA A 135 -8.18 0.10 -12.99
CA ALA A 135 -9.51 -0.49 -12.86
C ALA A 135 -10.03 -0.45 -11.41
N GLY A 136 -9.22 0.05 -10.46
CA GLY A 136 -9.55 0.07 -9.04
C GLY A 136 -9.18 -1.19 -8.28
N GLU A 137 -8.55 -2.17 -8.94
CA GLU A 137 -8.12 -3.42 -8.31
C GLU A 137 -6.82 -3.19 -7.52
N GLN A 138 -6.72 -3.74 -6.32
CA GLN A 138 -5.50 -3.60 -5.52
C GLN A 138 -4.33 -4.33 -6.19
N ARG A 139 -3.16 -3.70 -6.11
CA ARG A 139 -1.92 -4.26 -6.61
C ARG A 139 -0.72 -3.77 -5.83
N THR A 140 0.30 -4.60 -5.83
CA THR A 140 1.62 -4.23 -5.34
C THR A 140 2.30 -3.24 -6.30
N VAL A 141 2.75 -2.11 -5.77
CA VAL A 141 3.55 -1.08 -6.44
C VAL A 141 4.90 -0.94 -5.76
N ILE A 142 5.90 -0.57 -6.54
CA ILE A 142 7.24 -0.23 -6.04
C ILE A 142 7.27 1.29 -5.84
N VAL A 143 7.60 1.76 -4.64
CA VAL A 143 7.83 3.17 -4.36
C VAL A 143 9.31 3.37 -4.08
N PHE A 144 10.01 4.01 -5.02
CA PHE A 144 11.41 4.38 -4.88
C PHE A 144 11.56 5.57 -3.96
N HIS A 145 12.60 5.55 -3.12
CA HIS A 145 13.03 6.72 -2.37
C HIS A 145 14.19 7.37 -3.11
N LEU A 146 13.98 8.62 -3.54
CA LEU A 146 14.95 9.37 -4.32
C LEU A 146 15.51 10.53 -3.49
N ARG A 147 16.84 10.62 -3.39
CA ARG A 147 17.55 11.72 -2.73
C ARG A 147 18.11 12.68 -3.76
N PRO A 148 18.11 14.00 -3.51
CA PRO A 148 18.81 14.97 -4.36
C PRO A 148 20.29 14.63 -4.50
N ALA A 149 20.81 14.64 -5.73
CA ALA A 149 22.23 14.52 -6.04
C ALA A 149 22.93 15.90 -6.14
N GLY A 150 22.25 16.97 -5.72
CA GLY A 150 22.66 18.36 -5.87
C GLY A 150 21.50 19.29 -5.53
N GLN A 151 21.41 20.43 -6.21
CA GLN A 151 20.27 21.35 -6.05
C GLN A 151 18.97 20.68 -6.50
N ALA A 152 17.93 20.81 -5.68
CA ALA A 152 16.57 20.38 -5.99
C ALA A 152 15.57 21.51 -5.70
N LEU A 153 14.48 21.54 -6.46
CA LEU A 153 13.36 22.43 -6.21
C LEU A 153 12.35 21.76 -5.28
N HIS A 154 11.96 22.49 -4.24
CA HIS A 154 10.92 22.11 -3.29
C HIS A 154 9.72 23.04 -3.47
N ARG A 155 8.53 22.46 -3.61
CA ARG A 155 7.27 23.19 -3.69
C ARG A 155 6.22 22.44 -2.89
N GLU A 156 5.34 23.18 -2.26
CA GLU A 156 4.21 22.62 -1.50
C GLU A 156 3.31 21.76 -2.40
N ASP A 157 3.07 22.19 -3.65
CA ASP A 157 2.30 21.45 -4.65
C ASP A 157 2.91 20.08 -5.04
N ASP A 158 4.20 19.88 -4.76
CA ASP A 158 4.93 18.65 -5.08
C ASP A 158 5.08 17.72 -3.85
N ARG A 159 4.41 18.00 -2.73
CA ARG A 159 4.43 17.16 -1.53
C ARG A 159 3.62 15.87 -1.69
N SER A 160 4.13 14.80 -1.10
CA SER A 160 3.46 13.50 -1.05
C SER A 160 2.19 13.59 -0.20
N GLN A 161 1.09 13.05 -0.71
CA GLN A 161 -0.18 12.96 0.00
C GLN A 161 -0.29 11.66 0.84
N ALA A 162 0.77 10.83 0.86
CA ALA A 162 0.78 9.59 1.63
C ALA A 162 1.03 9.80 3.13
N GLY A 163 1.46 11.01 3.54
CA GLY A 163 1.93 11.29 4.89
C GLY A 163 3.25 10.59 5.21
N GLU A 164 3.70 10.69 6.46
CA GLU A 164 4.95 10.08 6.92
C GLU A 164 4.74 8.77 7.66
N PRO A 165 5.74 7.85 7.64
CA PRO A 165 5.70 6.65 8.46
C PRO A 165 5.49 6.97 9.94
N ALA A 166 4.76 6.10 10.64
CA ALA A 166 4.54 6.30 12.06
C ALA A 166 5.87 6.25 12.85
N THR A 167 6.10 7.22 13.72
CA THR A 167 7.30 7.28 14.57
C THR A 167 7.23 6.30 15.75
N GLY A 168 6.01 5.93 16.16
CA GLY A 168 5.72 4.93 17.17
C GLY A 168 4.60 3.99 16.72
N SER A 169 4.38 2.91 17.46
CA SER A 169 3.25 2.02 17.17
C SER A 169 1.98 2.59 17.78
N GLU A 170 0.96 2.79 16.96
CA GLU A 170 -0.35 3.27 17.35
C GLU A 170 -1.37 2.12 17.27
N ALA A 171 -2.18 1.99 18.32
CA ALA A 171 -3.30 1.07 18.35
C ALA A 171 -4.51 1.80 18.93
N THR A 172 -5.53 2.00 18.11
CA THR A 172 -6.75 2.72 18.51
C THR A 172 -7.95 1.81 18.34
N LEU A 173 -8.74 1.68 19.40
CA LEU A 173 -10.00 0.97 19.35
C LEU A 173 -11.05 1.86 18.69
N ALA A 174 -11.77 1.34 17.71
CA ALA A 174 -12.85 2.03 17.02
C ALA A 174 -14.14 1.23 17.09
N GLU A 175 -15.27 1.91 16.88
CA GLU A 175 -16.55 1.23 16.74
C GLU A 175 -16.54 0.30 15.53
N LEU A 176 -17.17 -0.87 15.70
CA LEU A 176 -17.41 -1.78 14.59
C LEU A 176 -18.60 -1.24 13.78
N GLU A 177 -18.37 -0.20 12.98
CA GLU A 177 -19.44 0.43 12.20
C GLU A 177 -20.14 -0.58 11.27
N ASN A 178 -21.46 -0.43 11.13
CA ASN A 178 -22.25 -1.18 10.15
C ASN A 178 -21.97 -0.57 8.77
N HIS A 179 -21.21 -1.29 7.95
CA HIS A 179 -20.93 -0.98 6.54
C HIS A 179 -20.24 0.38 6.30
N ASP A 180 -18.92 0.37 6.31
CA ASP A 180 -18.17 0.77 5.11
C ASP A 180 -16.70 0.37 5.22
N THR A 181 -16.32 -0.59 4.38
CA THR A 181 -14.96 -0.88 3.93
C THR A 181 -14.30 0.30 3.18
N ARG A 182 -14.70 1.56 3.45
CA ARG A 182 -14.34 2.76 2.67
C ARG A 182 -13.13 3.56 3.16
N THR A 183 -12.44 3.17 4.23
CA THR A 183 -11.31 4.00 4.70
C THR A 183 -9.95 3.67 4.09
N PHE A 184 -9.82 2.59 3.30
CA PHE A 184 -8.58 2.32 2.53
C PHE A 184 -8.77 1.84 1.09
N THR A 185 -10.01 1.59 0.64
CA THR A 185 -10.31 1.68 -0.78
C THR A 185 -10.41 3.16 -1.11
N THR A 186 -9.43 3.69 -1.84
CA THR A 186 -9.61 4.95 -2.58
C THR A 186 -10.99 4.95 -3.22
N ALA A 187 -11.79 5.98 -2.95
CA ALA A 187 -13.14 6.15 -3.46
C ALA A 187 -13.23 5.74 -4.94
N GLY A 188 -13.80 4.57 -5.23
CA GLY A 188 -14.07 4.15 -6.61
C GLY A 188 -14.09 2.66 -6.92
N SER A 189 -13.53 1.75 -6.11
CA SER A 189 -13.56 0.32 -6.43
C SER A 189 -14.61 -0.47 -5.64
N ALA A 190 -15.32 -1.36 -6.35
CA ALA A 190 -16.18 -2.34 -5.71
C ALA A 190 -15.30 -3.37 -4.99
N PRO A 191 -15.68 -3.83 -3.78
CA PRO A 191 -14.90 -4.83 -3.06
C PRO A 191 -14.79 -6.13 -3.88
N ALA A 192 -13.63 -6.79 -3.80
CA ALA A 192 -13.43 -8.08 -4.42
C ALA A 192 -14.45 -9.11 -3.85
N GLU A 193 -14.81 -10.14 -4.61
CA GLU A 193 -15.79 -11.15 -4.16
C GLU A 193 -15.45 -11.77 -2.79
N GLY A 194 -14.16 -11.94 -2.50
CA GLY A 194 -13.68 -12.44 -1.20
C GLY A 194 -14.02 -11.50 -0.05
N GLU A 195 -13.70 -10.22 -0.19
CA GLU A 195 -13.98 -9.17 0.81
C GLU A 195 -15.49 -9.03 1.06
N ARG A 196 -16.30 -9.16 -0.01
CA ARG A 196 -17.76 -9.18 0.12
C ARG A 196 -18.23 -10.35 0.97
N ARG A 197 -17.74 -11.57 0.71
CA ARG A 197 -18.11 -12.77 1.50
C ARG A 197 -17.65 -12.64 2.96
N GLU A 198 -16.49 -12.05 3.20
CA GLU A 198 -15.97 -11.78 4.56
C GLU A 198 -16.87 -10.81 5.31
N SER A 199 -17.25 -9.69 4.69
CA SER A 199 -18.16 -8.71 5.29
C SER A 199 -19.53 -9.32 5.61
N GLU A 200 -20.08 -10.12 4.69
CA GLU A 200 -21.36 -10.80 4.90
C GLU A 200 -21.28 -11.82 6.06
N LEU A 201 -20.16 -12.56 6.17
CA LEU A 201 -19.91 -13.50 7.27
C LEU A 201 -19.76 -12.79 8.62
N VAL A 202 -19.02 -11.69 8.67
CA VAL A 202 -18.87 -10.85 9.86
C VAL A 202 -20.23 -10.32 10.33
N GLN A 203 -21.09 -9.87 9.41
CA GLN A 203 -22.42 -9.39 9.76
C GLN A 203 -23.26 -10.50 10.43
N ARG A 204 -23.36 -11.68 9.81
CA ARG A 204 -24.10 -12.81 10.40
C ARG A 204 -23.52 -13.24 11.75
N PHE A 205 -22.20 -13.20 11.90
CA PHE A 205 -21.54 -13.53 13.16
C PHE A 205 -21.83 -12.51 14.28
N ARG A 206 -21.85 -11.21 13.96
CA ARG A 206 -22.24 -10.15 14.91
C ARG A 206 -23.67 -10.34 15.40
N GLU A 207 -24.58 -10.66 14.50
CA GLU A 207 -25.98 -10.97 14.83
C GLU A 207 -26.07 -12.21 15.73
N HIS A 208 -25.29 -13.24 15.46
CA HIS A 208 -25.21 -14.45 16.29
C HIS A 208 -24.66 -14.18 17.70
N LEU A 209 -23.60 -13.37 17.82
CA LEU A 209 -23.03 -13.02 19.12
C LEU A 209 -24.01 -12.21 19.99
N ALA A 210 -24.93 -11.47 19.37
CA ALA A 210 -25.98 -10.67 20.01
C ALA A 210 -25.46 -9.79 21.16
N ARG A 211 -24.24 -9.24 21.01
CA ARG A 211 -23.64 -8.35 22.02
C ARG A 211 -24.39 -7.02 22.06
N PRO A 212 -24.48 -6.37 23.24
CA PRO A 212 -24.92 -4.98 23.33
C PRO A 212 -24.07 -4.04 22.46
N ALA A 213 -24.66 -2.90 22.07
CA ALA A 213 -23.93 -1.84 21.37
C ALA A 213 -22.71 -1.39 22.19
N GLY A 214 -21.58 -1.14 21.52
CA GLY A 214 -20.34 -0.71 22.16
C GLY A 214 -19.53 -1.82 22.87
N VAL A 215 -19.83 -3.10 22.60
CA VAL A 215 -19.00 -4.23 23.05
C VAL A 215 -18.13 -4.79 21.92
N LEU A 216 -18.66 -4.77 20.70
CA LEU A 216 -17.92 -5.18 19.51
C LEU A 216 -17.25 -3.97 18.88
N HIS A 217 -15.96 -4.11 18.65
CA HIS A 217 -15.09 -3.07 18.12
C HIS A 217 -14.21 -3.63 17.01
N ARG A 218 -13.36 -2.78 16.47
CA ARG A 218 -12.20 -3.16 15.66
C ARG A 218 -11.00 -2.34 16.06
N TRP A 219 -9.81 -2.89 15.86
CA TRP A 219 -8.57 -2.14 16.06
C TRP A 219 -8.13 -1.48 14.77
N LYS A 220 -7.78 -0.20 14.87
CA LYS A 220 -6.92 0.51 13.91
C LYS A 220 -5.48 0.37 14.39
N LEU A 221 -4.65 -0.28 13.59
CA LEU A 221 -3.26 -0.55 13.93
C LEU A 221 -2.34 0.18 12.95
N ARG A 222 -1.33 0.86 13.48
CA ARG A 222 -0.27 1.48 12.70
C ARG A 222 1.07 1.26 13.40
N PRO A 223 1.76 0.15 13.11
CA PRO A 223 3.08 -0.11 13.67
C PRO A 223 4.09 1.00 13.32
N ALA A 224 5.12 1.16 14.15
CA ALA A 224 6.21 2.08 13.86
C ALA A 224 6.87 1.73 12.52
N GLY A 225 7.14 2.75 11.69
CA GLY A 225 7.72 2.60 10.36
C GLY A 225 6.70 2.32 9.23
N GLU A 226 5.43 2.07 9.55
CA GLU A 226 4.38 1.85 8.56
C GLU A 226 3.75 3.16 8.08
N LEU A 227 3.54 3.26 6.76
CA LEU A 227 2.94 4.43 6.13
C LEU A 227 1.42 4.47 6.32
N ARG A 228 0.74 3.34 6.15
CA ARG A 228 -0.72 3.27 6.23
C ARG A 228 -1.13 2.43 7.44
N PRO A 229 -2.17 2.84 8.19
CA PRO A 229 -2.75 1.96 9.17
C PRO A 229 -3.54 0.84 8.47
N PHE A 230 -3.66 -0.29 9.14
CA PHE A 230 -4.54 -1.38 8.76
C PHE A 230 -5.54 -1.66 9.88
N TRP A 231 -6.57 -2.41 9.56
CA TRP A 231 -7.68 -2.65 10.45
C TRP A 231 -7.92 -4.14 10.65
N THR A 232 -8.37 -4.50 11.84
CA THR A 232 -8.87 -5.84 12.13
C THR A 232 -10.35 -5.96 11.75
N ASP A 233 -10.85 -7.19 11.75
CA ASP A 233 -12.27 -7.48 11.54
C ASP A 233 -13.10 -7.24 12.81
N VAL A 234 -13.21 -8.23 13.70
CA VAL A 234 -14.06 -8.13 14.90
C VAL A 234 -13.23 -8.35 16.16
N TYR A 235 -13.30 -7.41 17.09
CA TYR A 235 -12.80 -7.56 18.44
C TYR A 235 -13.97 -7.52 19.42
N ASP A 236 -14.15 -8.60 20.17
CA ASP A 236 -15.14 -8.68 21.26
C ASP A 236 -14.47 -8.30 22.58
N GLU A 237 -14.75 -7.09 23.08
CA GLU A 237 -14.16 -6.60 24.32
C GLU A 237 -14.62 -7.41 25.55
N HIS A 238 -15.82 -8.01 25.50
CA HIS A 238 -16.34 -8.81 26.61
C HIS A 238 -15.53 -10.08 26.84
N THR A 239 -15.07 -10.73 25.76
CA THR A 239 -14.32 -11.99 25.82
C THR A 239 -12.81 -11.80 25.66
N ASN A 240 -12.37 -10.57 25.37
CA ASN A 240 -11.01 -10.20 24.99
C ASN A 240 -10.49 -11.07 23.83
N GLU A 241 -11.29 -11.13 22.76
CA GLU A 241 -11.05 -12.04 21.64
C GLU A 241 -11.09 -11.30 20.31
N LEU A 242 -10.09 -11.57 19.49
CA LEU A 242 -9.96 -11.06 18.14
C LEU A 242 -10.32 -12.15 17.13
N TYR A 243 -11.25 -11.81 16.24
CA TYR A 243 -11.72 -12.66 15.16
C TYR A 243 -11.25 -12.10 13.83
N GLU A 244 -10.63 -12.93 13.01
CA GLU A 244 -10.33 -12.65 11.60
C GLU A 244 -11.21 -13.52 10.72
N ALA A 245 -11.97 -12.91 9.80
CA ALA A 245 -12.86 -13.59 8.89
C ALA A 245 -12.14 -13.97 7.59
N LYS A 246 -12.51 -15.11 7.02
CA LYS A 246 -12.09 -15.49 5.66
C LYS A 246 -13.28 -15.92 4.82
N GLY A 247 -13.34 -15.45 3.58
CA GLY A 247 -14.49 -15.67 2.69
C GLY A 247 -14.66 -17.12 2.22
N ASN A 248 -13.70 -18.00 2.51
CA ASN A 248 -13.77 -19.45 2.31
C ASN A 248 -12.78 -20.16 3.25
N ALA A 249 -13.03 -21.45 3.49
CA ALA A 249 -12.22 -22.30 4.38
C ALA A 249 -11.08 -23.06 3.67
N THR A 250 -10.53 -22.53 2.58
CA THR A 250 -9.36 -23.16 1.93
C THR A 250 -8.10 -22.96 2.77
N ARG A 251 -7.16 -23.92 2.72
CA ARG A 251 -5.91 -23.85 3.49
C ARG A 251 -5.12 -22.57 3.23
N ASP A 252 -5.13 -22.06 2.01
CA ASP A 252 -4.40 -20.83 1.65
C ASP A 252 -4.99 -19.59 2.32
N ASN A 253 -6.32 -19.45 2.30
CA ASN A 253 -6.97 -18.34 3.00
C ASN A 253 -6.84 -18.46 4.52
N ILE A 254 -6.88 -19.68 5.05
CA ILE A 254 -6.65 -19.91 6.48
C ILE A 254 -5.22 -19.54 6.89
N ARG A 255 -4.20 -19.90 6.10
CA ARG A 255 -2.81 -19.48 6.36
C ARG A 255 -2.64 -17.96 6.32
N ARG A 256 -3.35 -17.27 5.43
CA ARG A 256 -3.38 -15.79 5.40
C ARG A 256 -3.99 -15.23 6.68
N GLY A 257 -5.15 -15.74 7.10
CA GLY A 257 -5.81 -15.32 8.34
C GLY A 257 -4.99 -15.59 9.59
N ILE A 258 -4.26 -16.72 9.66
CA ILE A 258 -3.28 -16.99 10.72
C ILE A 258 -2.21 -15.88 10.76
N GLY A 259 -1.62 -15.56 9.60
CA GLY A 259 -0.60 -14.52 9.51
C GLY A 259 -1.11 -13.16 10.00
N GLN A 260 -2.33 -12.80 9.60
CA GLN A 260 -2.99 -11.57 10.05
C GLN A 260 -3.22 -11.56 11.57
N LEU A 261 -3.82 -12.60 12.14
CA LEU A 261 -4.06 -12.69 13.59
C LEU A 261 -2.78 -12.56 14.41
N LEU A 262 -1.73 -13.30 14.01
CA LEU A 262 -0.43 -13.27 14.69
C LEU A 262 0.30 -11.93 14.50
N ASP A 263 0.10 -11.26 13.36
CA ASP A 263 0.61 -9.92 13.13
C ASP A 263 -0.08 -8.91 14.07
N TYR A 264 -1.41 -8.89 14.04
CA TYR A 264 -2.23 -7.96 14.83
C TYR A 264 -1.97 -8.08 16.33
N SER A 265 -1.83 -9.30 16.84
CA SER A 265 -1.64 -9.54 18.27
C SER A 265 -0.37 -8.92 18.85
N ARG A 266 0.64 -8.62 18.01
CA ARG A 266 1.88 -7.94 18.46
C ARG A 266 1.65 -6.47 18.78
N HIS A 267 0.60 -5.87 18.21
CA HIS A 267 0.34 -4.43 18.26
C HIS A 267 -0.87 -4.08 19.11
N ILE A 268 -1.75 -5.03 19.42
CA ILE A 268 -2.90 -4.83 20.28
C ILE A 268 -2.47 -4.85 21.76
N PRO A 269 -2.69 -3.76 22.53
CA PRO A 269 -2.24 -3.65 23.91
C PRO A 269 -3.20 -4.35 24.89
N ARG A 270 -3.46 -5.65 24.69
CA ARG A 270 -4.33 -6.47 25.55
C ARG A 270 -3.57 -7.70 26.04
N SER A 271 -3.54 -7.89 27.36
CA SER A 271 -3.00 -9.12 27.96
C SER A 271 -3.95 -10.29 27.71
N ALA A 272 -3.40 -11.50 27.53
CA ALA A 272 -4.17 -12.72 27.30
C ALA A 272 -5.22 -12.60 26.16
N LEU A 273 -4.89 -11.86 25.10
CA LEU A 273 -5.72 -11.72 23.91
C LEU A 273 -5.96 -13.10 23.28
N LYS A 274 -7.23 -13.48 23.13
CA LYS A 274 -7.61 -14.72 22.45
C LYS A 274 -7.72 -14.45 20.95
N LEU A 275 -7.34 -15.43 20.13
CA LEU A 275 -7.38 -15.34 18.68
C LEU A 275 -8.33 -16.41 18.15
N ALA A 276 -9.17 -16.02 17.19
CA ALA A 276 -10.10 -16.91 16.52
C ALA A 276 -10.14 -16.63 15.02
N LEU A 277 -10.21 -17.70 14.23
CA LEU A 277 -10.48 -17.58 12.80
C LEU A 277 -11.96 -17.89 12.54
N LEU A 278 -12.65 -16.97 11.87
CA LEU A 278 -14.07 -17.05 11.53
C LEU A 278 -14.24 -17.50 10.07
N LEU A 279 -14.93 -18.62 9.86
CA LEU A 279 -15.05 -19.30 8.56
C LEU A 279 -16.51 -19.57 8.17
N PRO A 280 -16.83 -19.62 6.87
CA PRO A 280 -18.20 -19.90 6.42
C PRO A 280 -18.59 -21.38 6.54
N ASN A 281 -17.61 -22.27 6.78
CA ASN A 281 -17.83 -23.70 6.97
C ASN A 281 -16.61 -24.31 7.69
N ARG A 282 -16.81 -25.49 8.30
CA ARG A 282 -15.74 -26.21 9.00
C ARG A 282 -14.62 -26.62 8.02
N PRO A 283 -13.34 -26.33 8.31
CA PRO A 283 -12.22 -26.83 7.50
C PRO A 283 -11.90 -28.30 7.84
N SER A 284 -10.92 -28.88 7.16
CA SER A 284 -10.44 -30.24 7.47
C SER A 284 -9.82 -30.32 8.86
N ASP A 285 -9.86 -31.51 9.49
CA ASP A 285 -9.28 -31.75 10.83
C ASP A 285 -7.82 -31.32 10.96
N ASP A 286 -7.00 -31.54 9.92
CA ASP A 286 -5.60 -31.13 9.93
C ASP A 286 -5.44 -29.61 10.07
N VAL A 287 -6.32 -28.84 9.43
CA VAL A 287 -6.30 -27.37 9.52
C VAL A 287 -6.80 -26.90 10.88
N VAL A 288 -7.79 -27.57 11.46
CA VAL A 288 -8.20 -27.30 12.86
C VAL A 288 -7.02 -27.54 13.81
N LYS A 289 -6.31 -28.67 13.67
CA LYS A 289 -5.10 -28.97 14.46
C LYS A 289 -4.02 -27.91 14.28
N LEU A 290 -3.82 -27.40 13.06
CA LEU A 290 -2.89 -26.29 12.80
C LEU A 290 -3.29 -25.03 13.60
N LEU A 291 -4.57 -24.62 13.54
CA LEU A 291 -5.05 -23.47 14.31
C LEU A 291 -4.83 -23.67 15.82
N HIS A 292 -5.19 -24.84 16.34
CA HIS A 292 -5.01 -25.16 17.75
C HIS A 292 -3.56 -25.16 18.20
N SER A 293 -2.64 -25.66 17.36
CA SER A 293 -1.20 -25.62 17.66
C SER A 293 -0.64 -24.21 17.82
N LEU A 294 -1.36 -23.20 17.30
CA LEU A 294 -1.01 -21.78 17.38
C LEU A 294 -1.85 -21.02 18.42
N ASN A 295 -2.63 -21.74 19.24
CA ASN A 295 -3.62 -21.17 20.17
C ASN A 295 -4.67 -20.27 19.49
N ILE A 296 -5.03 -20.60 18.24
CA ILE A 296 -6.09 -19.94 17.48
C ILE A 296 -7.32 -20.86 17.49
N ALA A 297 -8.46 -20.35 17.93
CA ALA A 297 -9.72 -21.07 17.87
C ALA A 297 -10.27 -21.12 16.44
N CYS A 298 -10.97 -22.19 16.09
CA CYS A 298 -11.70 -22.29 14.83
C CYS A 298 -13.18 -22.03 15.09
N VAL A 299 -13.73 -20.96 14.50
CA VAL A 299 -15.15 -20.63 14.57
C VAL A 299 -15.73 -20.71 13.16
N TYR A 300 -16.82 -21.44 12.99
CA TYR A 300 -17.42 -21.61 11.67
C TYR A 300 -18.94 -21.59 11.69
N GLU A 301 -19.51 -21.09 10.60
CA GLU A 301 -20.94 -21.16 10.34
C GLU A 301 -21.39 -22.60 10.06
N THR A 302 -22.55 -22.96 10.61
CA THR A 302 -23.17 -24.27 10.50
C THR A 302 -24.28 -24.25 9.45
N ALA A 303 -24.64 -25.42 8.92
CA ALA A 303 -25.72 -25.54 7.94
C ALA A 303 -27.08 -25.08 8.49
N GLU A 304 -27.27 -25.10 9.82
CA GLU A 304 -28.50 -24.65 10.48
C GLU A 304 -28.57 -23.12 10.71
N GLY A 305 -27.55 -22.34 10.30
CA GLY A 305 -27.53 -20.88 10.41
C GLY A 305 -27.01 -20.34 11.75
N GLY A 306 -26.36 -21.17 12.56
CA GLY A 306 -25.61 -20.75 13.77
C GLY A 306 -24.10 -20.87 13.61
N PHE A 307 -23.34 -20.55 14.65
CA PHE A 307 -21.87 -20.72 14.66
C PHE A 307 -21.44 -21.76 15.70
N LYS A 308 -20.45 -22.56 15.33
CA LYS A 308 -19.78 -23.51 16.22
C LYS A 308 -18.33 -23.10 16.42
N ARG A 309 -17.82 -23.40 17.62
CA ARG A 309 -16.44 -23.16 18.03
C ARG A 309 -15.76 -24.49 18.33
N GLU A 310 -14.56 -24.67 17.79
CA GLU A 310 -13.66 -25.74 18.19
C GLU A 310 -12.54 -25.17 19.05
N GLU A 311 -12.61 -25.50 20.34
CA GLU A 311 -11.69 -25.02 21.36
C GLU A 311 -10.30 -25.61 21.19
N THR A 312 -9.30 -24.83 21.57
CA THR A 312 -7.92 -25.28 21.70
C THR A 312 -7.86 -26.36 22.78
N SER A 313 -7.58 -27.60 22.40
CA SER A 313 -7.17 -28.59 23.40
C SER A 313 -5.80 -28.14 23.95
N PRO A 314 -5.59 -28.12 25.29
CA PRO A 314 -4.25 -27.89 25.82
C PRO A 314 -3.32 -28.92 25.21
N ILE A 315 -2.23 -28.47 24.59
CA ILE A 315 -1.15 -29.36 24.17
C ILE A 315 -0.66 -30.06 25.45
N GLN A 316 -0.85 -31.38 25.53
CA GLN A 316 -0.27 -32.23 26.57
C GLN A 316 1.26 -32.30 26.41
#